data_AF-A0A651I594-F1
#
_entry.id   AF-A0A651I594-F1
#
_cell.length_a   1.000
_cell.length_b   1.000
_cell.length_c   1.000
_cell.angle_alpha   90.00
_cell.angle_beta   90.00
_cell.angle_gamma   90.00
#
_symmetry.space_group_name_H-M   'P 1'
#
loop_
_entity.id
_entity.type
_entity.pdbx_description
1 polymer ?
#
loop_
_entity_poly.entity_id
_entity_poly.type
_entity_poly.pdbx_seq_one_letter_code
_entity_poly.pdbx_strand_id
1 'polypeptide(L)'
;MRKGGFAVVLLFALASASLSFNVLSQENSREGPDEAGEESPDMGSNSAADNGAIHPYMEYRKRVEAAQNVSPLDTGLFGEQVSLYNGSTSFTVTDIDLPGNGTLLVQLTRRYSVELQPQSFIAPYDALLRGIGNWEVDVPFLAATYHTSAGNALRCNGAYVPPFSSIGGAFRRAEVWQGISINVPGRGSFSAMGVQSQTPRPSGGATYKLTTTERDVFDCIPMKAGFTGEGFRMTTASGDLYYFDIATTRTAARLAKSVPQSGGQLPLTVYLNRQRLYLLASKIEDRFGNTVEFQYNSDGLPTRIWASDGREINLFYSSKRLSSASSHGRTWNYQYTHTTSGFYARLSQVTQPDNSKWVYTYTNDLMPSLDAAALPPMPWCTSLPDLQQEDHVLTATHPSGATGTFNFANRRHFRSGVHATECLQTGDPFDPEYELLVPHFLM
;
A
#
# COMPACT_ATOMS: atom_id res chain seq x y z
N MET A 1 -55.49 14.74 -23.19
CA MET A 1 -54.43 15.67 -23.63
C MET A 1 -53.09 14.98 -23.48
N ARG A 2 -52.29 14.96 -24.56
CA ARG A 2 -50.93 14.41 -24.62
C ARG A 2 -49.94 15.26 -23.80
N LYS A 3 -48.85 14.60 -23.38
CA LYS A 3 -47.47 15.07 -23.06
C LYS A 3 -47.05 14.46 -21.72
N GLY A 4 -45.90 13.82 -21.53
CA GLY A 4 -44.73 13.55 -22.37
C GLY A 4 -43.67 12.97 -21.42
N GLY A 5 -43.04 11.85 -21.78
CA GLY A 5 -42.05 11.17 -20.95
C GLY A 5 -40.71 11.89 -20.91
N PHE A 6 -39.96 11.68 -19.83
CA PHE A 6 -38.52 11.85 -19.78
C PHE A 6 -37.91 10.52 -19.35
N ALA A 7 -37.41 9.76 -20.32
CA ALA A 7 -36.48 8.67 -20.09
C ALA A 7 -35.08 9.30 -20.05
N VAL A 8 -34.41 9.22 -18.90
CA VAL A 8 -32.98 9.53 -18.81
C VAL A 8 -32.24 8.28 -19.25
N VAL A 9 -31.70 8.32 -20.48
CA VAL A 9 -30.76 7.33 -20.97
C VAL A 9 -29.38 7.74 -20.46
N LEU A 10 -28.84 7.02 -19.46
CA LEU A 10 -27.41 7.07 -19.16
C LEU A 10 -26.68 6.18 -20.19
N LEU A 11 -26.02 6.81 -21.16
CA LEU A 11 -24.97 6.17 -21.95
C LEU A 11 -23.74 6.01 -21.03
N PHE A 12 -23.40 4.78 -20.67
CA PHE A 12 -22.06 4.46 -20.16
C PHE A 12 -21.16 4.11 -21.34
N ALA A 13 -20.02 4.79 -21.42
CA ALA A 13 -18.99 4.56 -22.42
C ALA A 13 -18.44 3.13 -22.32
N LEU A 14 -18.45 2.41 -23.43
CA LEU A 14 -17.78 1.13 -23.59
C LEU A 14 -16.27 1.28 -23.34
N ALA A 15 -15.68 0.28 -22.67
CA ALA A 15 -14.27 -0.01 -22.76
C ALA A 15 -13.91 -0.26 -24.24
N SER A 16 -13.23 0.70 -24.86
CA SER A 16 -12.71 0.57 -26.21
C SER A 16 -11.40 -0.23 -26.17
N ALA A 17 -11.46 -1.49 -26.59
CA ALA A 17 -10.28 -2.25 -26.99
C ALA A 17 -9.80 -1.72 -28.35
N SER A 18 -8.80 -0.84 -28.35
CA SER A 18 -8.18 -0.34 -29.58
C SER A 18 -7.04 -1.27 -30.01
N LEU A 19 -7.28 -2.01 -31.09
CA LEU A 19 -6.24 -2.65 -31.92
C LEU A 19 -5.68 -1.58 -32.88
N SER A 20 -4.42 -1.17 -32.70
CA SER A 20 -3.77 -0.18 -33.57
C SER A 20 -2.74 -0.84 -34.48
N PHE A 21 -2.92 -0.71 -35.79
CA PHE A 21 -1.91 -1.01 -36.82
C PHE A 21 -1.08 0.25 -37.09
N ASN A 22 0.24 0.11 -37.13
CA ASN A 22 1.18 1.19 -37.46
C ASN A 22 1.09 1.58 -38.94
N VAL A 23 0.94 2.88 -39.22
CA VAL A 23 1.34 3.48 -40.49
C VAL A 23 2.10 4.78 -40.19
N LEU A 24 3.32 4.84 -40.70
CA LEU A 24 4.26 5.96 -40.65
C LEU A 24 3.70 7.21 -41.35
N SER A 25 3.92 8.38 -40.76
CA SER A 25 4.21 9.61 -41.50
C SER A 25 5.00 10.60 -40.63
N GLN A 26 6.21 10.92 -41.08
CA GLN A 26 7.00 12.09 -40.67
C GLN A 26 6.28 13.37 -41.08
N GLU A 27 6.36 14.42 -40.27
CA GLU A 27 6.50 15.77 -40.83
C GLU A 27 7.23 16.73 -39.87
N ASN A 28 8.03 17.58 -40.51
CA ASN A 28 9.15 18.35 -39.98
C ASN A 28 8.74 19.69 -39.36
N SER A 29 9.68 20.19 -38.55
CA SER A 29 9.83 21.50 -37.91
C SER A 29 9.64 22.75 -38.77
N ARG A 30 9.30 23.87 -38.11
CA ARG A 30 9.68 25.23 -38.53
C ARG A 30 9.74 26.19 -37.34
N GLU A 31 10.94 26.75 -37.13
CA GLU A 31 11.29 27.83 -36.18
C GLU A 31 11.13 29.23 -36.78
N GLY A 32 10.96 30.21 -35.88
CA GLY A 32 11.46 31.60 -36.01
C GLY A 32 10.41 32.70 -35.77
N PRO A 33 10.79 33.94 -35.39
CA PRO A 33 11.98 34.39 -34.63
C PRO A 33 11.65 35.35 -33.45
N ASP A 34 12.70 35.75 -32.74
CA ASP A 34 12.79 36.57 -31.53
C ASP A 34 12.24 38.01 -31.62
N GLU A 35 11.64 38.49 -30.52
CA GLU A 35 11.66 39.91 -30.12
C GLU A 35 11.85 40.02 -28.59
N ALA A 36 12.74 40.94 -28.20
CA ALA A 36 13.27 41.12 -26.86
C ALA A 36 12.59 42.26 -26.08
N GLY A 37 12.52 42.10 -24.76
CA GLY A 37 12.75 43.19 -23.81
C GLY A 37 11.58 43.67 -22.96
N GLU A 38 11.45 43.08 -21.76
CA GLU A 38 11.13 43.84 -20.54
C GLU A 38 11.69 43.08 -19.33
N GLU A 39 12.81 43.57 -18.79
CA GLU A 39 13.42 43.09 -17.54
C GLU A 39 12.51 43.45 -16.37
N SER A 40 11.84 42.44 -15.80
CA SER A 40 11.24 42.51 -14.47
C SER A 40 12.26 42.01 -13.45
N PRO A 41 12.41 42.63 -12.26
CA PRO A 41 13.49 42.31 -11.34
C PRO A 41 13.35 40.87 -10.83
N ASP A 42 14.38 40.09 -11.11
CA ASP A 42 14.58 38.73 -10.63
C ASP A 42 14.65 38.73 -9.09
N MET A 43 13.48 38.60 -8.43
CA MET A 43 13.45 38.04 -7.09
C MET A 43 13.76 36.56 -7.24
N GLY A 44 15.05 36.23 -7.18
CA GLY A 44 15.53 34.87 -7.16
C GLY A 44 14.76 34.06 -6.12
N SER A 45 13.82 33.24 -6.60
CA SER A 45 13.18 32.23 -5.79
C SER A 45 14.23 31.17 -5.51
N ASN A 46 14.93 31.30 -4.39
CA ASN A 46 15.56 30.15 -3.77
C ASN A 46 14.44 29.21 -3.32
N SER A 47 13.92 28.41 -4.25
CA SER A 47 13.19 27.19 -3.94
C SER A 47 14.11 26.39 -3.04
N ALA A 48 13.80 26.32 -1.75
CA ALA A 48 14.48 25.43 -0.84
C ALA A 48 14.40 24.03 -1.45
N ALA A 49 15.53 23.54 -1.97
CA ALA A 49 15.63 22.22 -2.55
C ALA A 49 15.03 21.22 -1.55
N ASP A 50 13.94 20.57 -1.94
CA ASP A 50 13.25 19.58 -1.11
C ASP A 50 14.21 18.42 -0.87
N ASN A 51 14.76 18.33 0.35
CA ASN A 51 15.83 17.39 0.69
C ASN A 51 15.28 15.97 0.87
N GLY A 52 14.90 15.34 -0.24
CA GLY A 52 14.63 13.90 -0.31
C GLY A 52 13.59 13.44 0.70
N ALA A 53 12.44 14.11 0.72
CA ALA A 53 11.29 13.73 1.53
C ALA A 53 10.01 13.98 0.72
N ILE A 54 8.91 13.31 1.07
CA ILE A 54 7.59 13.53 0.47
C ILE A 54 6.79 14.48 1.36
N HIS A 55 5.87 15.25 0.79
CA HIS A 55 4.92 16.01 1.61
C HIS A 55 3.85 15.12 2.25
N PRO A 56 3.33 15.46 3.45
CA PRO A 56 2.27 14.72 4.13
C PRO A 56 1.04 14.41 3.26
N TYR A 57 0.67 15.31 2.34
CA TYR A 57 -0.52 15.12 1.53
C TYR A 57 -0.44 13.91 0.57
N MET A 58 0.77 13.48 0.20
CA MET A 58 0.98 12.28 -0.62
C MET A 58 0.59 11.00 0.11
N GLU A 59 0.57 11.02 1.44
CA GLU A 59 0.18 9.89 2.28
C GLU A 59 -1.31 9.84 2.56
N TYR A 60 -2.08 10.89 2.25
CA TYR A 60 -3.52 10.90 2.50
C TYR A 60 -4.26 9.81 1.70
N ARG A 61 -3.78 9.46 0.50
CA ARG A 61 -4.38 8.35 -0.28
C ARG A 61 -4.41 7.03 0.52
N LYS A 62 -3.37 6.75 1.31
CA LYS A 62 -3.27 5.51 2.08
C LYS A 62 -4.34 5.42 3.17
N ARG A 63 -4.82 6.57 3.67
CA ARG A 63 -5.99 6.59 4.59
C ARG A 63 -7.26 6.19 3.89
N VAL A 64 -7.45 6.68 2.67
CA VAL A 64 -8.61 6.40 1.84
C VAL A 64 -8.60 4.93 1.43
N GLU A 65 -7.46 4.43 0.96
CA GLU A 65 -7.25 3.03 0.58
C GLU A 65 -7.40 2.07 1.77
N ALA A 66 -6.82 2.40 2.93
CA ALA A 66 -6.89 1.55 4.12
C ALA A 66 -8.33 1.37 4.65
N ALA A 67 -9.24 2.29 4.32
CA ALA A 67 -10.63 2.20 4.75
C ALA A 67 -11.47 1.17 3.96
N GLN A 68 -10.89 0.43 3.00
CA GLN A 68 -11.71 -0.18 1.93
C GLN A 68 -11.25 -1.57 1.44
N ASN A 69 -12.25 -2.42 1.16
CA ASN A 69 -12.04 -3.76 0.63
C ASN A 69 -11.93 -3.73 -0.90
N VAL A 70 -10.85 -4.29 -1.44
CA VAL A 70 -10.75 -4.66 -2.86
C VAL A 70 -11.51 -5.98 -3.04
N SER A 71 -12.55 -6.01 -3.88
CA SER A 71 -13.29 -7.23 -4.18
C SER A 71 -12.75 -7.90 -5.45
N PRO A 72 -12.74 -9.24 -5.54
CA PRO A 72 -12.39 -9.94 -6.78
C PRO A 72 -13.38 -9.56 -7.90
N LEU A 73 -12.89 -9.39 -9.13
CA LEU A 73 -13.76 -9.49 -10.30
C LEU A 73 -13.99 -10.97 -10.64
N ASP A 74 -15.22 -11.31 -11.00
CA ASP A 74 -15.74 -12.68 -11.20
C ASP A 74 -15.06 -13.48 -12.35
N THR A 75 -14.08 -12.89 -13.06
CA THR A 75 -13.53 -13.43 -14.32
C THR A 75 -12.00 -13.43 -14.42
N GLY A 76 -11.26 -13.13 -13.35
CA GLY A 76 -9.86 -12.71 -13.47
C GLY A 76 -8.85 -13.79 -13.86
N LEU A 77 -8.65 -14.01 -15.17
CA LEU A 77 -7.63 -14.93 -15.72
C LEU A 77 -6.21 -14.61 -15.23
N PHE A 78 -5.94 -13.34 -14.89
CA PHE A 78 -4.64 -12.87 -14.42
C PHE A 78 -4.63 -12.58 -12.92
N GLY A 79 -5.73 -12.89 -12.21
CA GLY A 79 -5.88 -12.66 -10.79
C GLY A 79 -6.14 -11.20 -10.42
N GLU A 80 -6.63 -10.39 -11.36
CA GLU A 80 -6.90 -8.97 -11.14
C GLU A 80 -8.07 -8.72 -10.17
N GLN A 81 -7.90 -7.76 -9.29
CA GLN A 81 -8.87 -7.35 -8.29
C GLN A 81 -8.91 -5.82 -8.26
N VAL A 82 -10.09 -5.24 -8.38
CA VAL A 82 -10.28 -3.78 -8.47
C VAL A 82 -11.30 -3.33 -7.44
N SER A 83 -10.95 -2.33 -6.65
CA SER A 83 -11.90 -1.65 -5.77
C SER A 83 -12.85 -0.79 -6.61
N LEU A 84 -14.15 -1.07 -6.52
CA LEU A 84 -15.16 -0.28 -7.23
C LEU A 84 -15.33 1.13 -6.67
N TYR A 85 -14.78 1.43 -5.50
CA TYR A 85 -14.93 2.73 -4.86
C TYR A 85 -13.83 3.72 -5.28
N ASN A 86 -12.56 3.28 -5.30
CA ASN A 86 -11.41 4.15 -5.58
C ASN A 86 -10.52 3.64 -6.73
N GLY A 87 -10.87 2.53 -7.40
CA GLY A 87 -10.09 2.00 -8.51
C GLY A 87 -8.74 1.38 -8.12
N SER A 88 -8.44 1.24 -6.83
CA SER A 88 -7.22 0.56 -6.39
C SER A 88 -7.20 -0.86 -6.94
N THR A 89 -6.07 -1.25 -7.52
CA THR A 89 -5.95 -2.52 -8.25
C THR A 89 -4.80 -3.34 -7.70
N SER A 90 -5.04 -4.64 -7.54
CA SER A 90 -3.99 -5.62 -7.26
C SER A 90 -4.17 -6.88 -8.10
N PHE A 91 -3.09 -7.62 -8.29
CA PHE A 91 -3.08 -8.92 -8.95
C PHE A 91 -2.66 -9.98 -7.95
N THR A 92 -3.40 -11.08 -7.91
CA THR A 92 -3.19 -12.18 -6.96
C THR A 92 -3.16 -13.49 -7.73
N VAL A 93 -2.01 -14.17 -7.73
CA VAL A 93 -1.83 -15.46 -8.43
C VAL A 93 -1.38 -16.51 -7.44
N THR A 94 -2.08 -17.64 -7.39
CA THR A 94 -1.70 -18.80 -6.57
C THR A 94 -0.81 -19.72 -7.39
N ASP A 95 0.46 -19.83 -7.00
CA ASP A 95 1.43 -20.70 -7.67
C ASP A 95 1.34 -22.15 -7.14
N ILE A 96 1.11 -22.32 -5.83
CA ILE A 96 0.97 -23.64 -5.18
C ILE A 96 -0.30 -23.62 -4.33
N ASP A 97 -1.18 -24.59 -4.56
CA ASP A 97 -2.36 -24.85 -3.72
C ASP A 97 -2.36 -26.30 -3.26
N LEU A 98 -2.27 -26.51 -1.94
CA LEU A 98 -2.28 -27.84 -1.34
C LEU A 98 -3.64 -28.10 -0.68
N PRO A 99 -4.56 -28.83 -1.35
CA PRO A 99 -5.83 -29.20 -0.76
C PRO A 99 -5.60 -30.08 0.46
N GLY A 100 -6.32 -29.79 1.55
CA GLY A 100 -6.24 -30.54 2.80
C GLY A 100 -7.61 -31.00 3.28
N ASN A 101 -7.60 -31.66 4.43
CA ASN A 101 -8.82 -32.17 5.06
C ASN A 101 -9.53 -31.15 5.97
N GLY A 102 -8.87 -30.01 6.24
CA GLY A 102 -9.40 -28.90 7.04
C GLY A 102 -9.72 -27.66 6.19
N THR A 103 -10.30 -26.65 6.83
CA THR A 103 -10.66 -25.37 6.18
C THR A 103 -9.46 -24.43 6.01
N LEU A 104 -8.33 -24.71 6.68
CA LEU A 104 -7.13 -23.89 6.59
C LEU A 104 -6.37 -24.11 5.28
N LEU A 105 -6.16 -23.01 4.55
CA LEU A 105 -5.44 -22.96 3.29
C LEU A 105 -3.93 -23.11 3.52
N VAL A 106 -3.29 -23.92 2.68
CA VAL A 106 -1.82 -24.01 2.58
C VAL A 106 -1.46 -23.68 1.14
N GLN A 107 -1.16 -22.41 0.91
CA GLN A 107 -0.98 -21.85 -0.42
C GLN A 107 0.27 -20.98 -0.49
N LEU A 108 0.92 -21.00 -1.66
CA LEU A 108 1.85 -19.96 -2.07
C LEU A 108 1.13 -19.07 -3.07
N THR A 109 0.69 -17.92 -2.58
CA THR A 109 0.06 -16.88 -3.39
C THR A 109 0.98 -15.67 -3.45
N ARG A 110 1.11 -15.10 -4.64
CA ARG A 110 1.87 -13.87 -4.87
C ARG A 110 0.93 -12.72 -5.20
N ARG A 111 1.23 -11.56 -4.63
CA ARG A 111 0.43 -10.34 -4.78
C ARG A 111 1.26 -9.22 -5.39
N TYR A 112 0.69 -8.52 -6.37
CA TYR A 112 1.21 -7.29 -6.94
C TYR A 112 0.21 -6.17 -6.69
N SER A 113 0.60 -5.17 -5.90
CA SER A 113 -0.22 -3.99 -5.64
C SER A 113 0.18 -2.89 -6.60
N VAL A 114 -0.79 -2.36 -7.36
CA VAL A 114 -0.59 -1.18 -8.20
C VAL A 114 -0.72 0.06 -7.29
N GLU A 115 0.32 0.28 -6.49
CA GLU A 115 0.42 1.42 -5.57
C GLU A 115 1.69 2.22 -5.91
N LEU A 116 1.53 3.51 -6.16
CA LEU A 116 2.68 4.40 -6.32
C LEU A 116 3.48 4.49 -5.02
N GLN A 117 4.79 4.65 -5.08
CA GLN A 117 5.65 4.96 -3.95
C GLN A 117 6.60 6.09 -4.35
N PRO A 118 6.16 7.36 -4.29
CA PRO A 118 6.93 8.53 -4.72
C PRO A 118 8.31 8.60 -4.06
N GLN A 119 9.37 8.39 -4.83
CA GLN A 119 10.71 8.32 -4.29
C GLN A 119 11.28 9.70 -4.00
N SER A 120 12.14 9.72 -2.99
CA SER A 120 12.90 10.88 -2.61
C SER A 120 14.25 10.89 -3.33
N PHE A 121 14.79 12.09 -3.61
CA PHE A 121 16.07 12.25 -4.31
C PHE A 121 17.30 11.80 -3.52
N ILE A 122 17.17 11.53 -2.21
CA ILE A 122 18.30 11.22 -1.33
C ILE A 122 18.42 9.73 -1.04
N ALA A 123 17.30 9.07 -0.71
CA ALA A 123 17.32 7.66 -0.34
C ALA A 123 16.04 6.95 -0.82
N PRO A 124 16.17 5.88 -1.61
CA PRO A 124 15.01 5.10 -2.01
C PRO A 124 14.42 4.39 -0.79
N TYR A 125 13.10 4.28 -0.78
CA TYR A 125 12.37 3.58 0.27
C TYR A 125 11.34 2.64 -0.34
N ASP A 126 11.03 1.57 0.40
CA ASP A 126 9.94 0.66 0.08
C ASP A 126 9.22 0.31 1.36
N ALA A 127 7.95 0.66 1.44
CA ALA A 127 7.13 0.31 2.56
C ALA A 127 6.56 -1.12 2.44
N LEU A 128 6.56 -1.74 1.27
CA LEU A 128 5.93 -3.04 1.03
C LEU A 128 6.76 -4.21 1.55
N LEU A 129 6.11 -5.35 1.83
CA LEU A 129 6.79 -6.51 2.41
C LEU A 129 7.75 -7.15 1.40
N ARG A 130 7.36 -7.19 0.11
CA ARG A 130 8.11 -7.75 -1.01
C ARG A 130 8.48 -9.22 -0.80
N GLY A 131 9.52 -9.69 -1.49
CA GLY A 131 10.04 -11.06 -1.38
C GLY A 131 10.05 -11.80 -2.71
N ILE A 132 9.25 -11.38 -3.68
CA ILE A 132 9.26 -11.89 -5.06
C ILE A 132 9.55 -10.71 -5.99
N GLY A 133 10.63 -9.97 -5.69
CA GLY A 133 10.92 -8.72 -6.37
C GLY A 133 9.85 -7.67 -6.08
N ASN A 134 9.30 -7.05 -7.12
CA ASN A 134 8.17 -6.12 -7.05
C ASN A 134 6.83 -6.77 -6.61
N TRP A 135 6.78 -8.10 -6.47
CA TRP A 135 5.67 -8.84 -5.87
C TRP A 135 5.99 -9.21 -4.42
N GLU A 136 4.96 -9.54 -3.65
CA GLU A 136 5.09 -10.08 -2.30
C GLU A 136 4.48 -11.47 -2.19
N VAL A 137 4.98 -12.27 -1.24
CA VAL A 137 4.31 -13.50 -0.82
C VAL A 137 3.14 -13.10 0.07
N ASP A 138 1.92 -13.48 -0.32
CA ASP A 138 0.72 -13.14 0.42
C ASP A 138 0.61 -13.98 1.70
N VAL A 139 0.92 -13.36 2.83
CA VAL A 139 0.86 -13.97 4.18
C VAL A 139 0.00 -13.11 5.09
N PRO A 140 -0.58 -13.67 6.18
CA PRO A 140 -1.31 -12.87 7.12
C PRO A 140 -0.38 -11.91 7.88
N PHE A 141 -0.73 -10.62 7.92
CA PHE A 141 0.01 -9.62 8.69
C PHE A 141 -0.84 -8.47 9.23
N LEU A 142 -0.34 -7.80 10.28
CA LEU A 142 -0.72 -6.44 10.67
C LEU A 142 0.41 -5.50 10.30
N ALA A 143 0.09 -4.30 9.80
CA ALA A 143 1.11 -3.30 9.50
C ALA A 143 0.63 -1.88 9.78
N ALA A 144 1.56 -1.01 10.18
CA ALA A 144 1.32 0.42 10.34
C ALA A 144 2.62 1.22 10.22
N THR A 145 2.50 2.49 9.82
CA THR A 145 3.63 3.41 9.67
C THR A 145 3.76 4.33 10.88
N TYR A 146 4.97 4.44 11.42
CA TYR A 146 5.33 5.25 12.58
C TYR A 146 6.55 6.12 12.28
N HIS A 147 6.75 7.18 13.06
CA HIS A 147 7.93 8.05 12.97
C HIS A 147 9.17 7.52 13.72
N THR A 148 8.98 6.57 14.64
CA THR A 148 10.06 5.95 15.39
C THR A 148 10.45 4.60 14.82
N SER A 149 11.62 4.12 15.24
CA SER A 149 11.91 2.68 15.24
C SER A 149 10.97 1.92 16.19
N ALA A 150 10.88 0.61 16.00
CA ALA A 150 9.79 -0.24 16.49
C ALA A 150 9.40 -0.07 17.97
N GLY A 151 10.34 0.19 18.89
CA GLY A 151 10.08 0.47 20.32
C GLY A 151 8.87 -0.27 20.91
N ASN A 152 7.93 0.51 21.50
CA ASN A 152 6.60 0.05 21.91
C ASN A 152 5.51 0.29 20.84
N ALA A 153 5.87 0.72 19.63
CA ALA A 153 4.95 0.97 18.54
C ALA A 153 4.44 -0.36 17.95
N LEU A 154 3.16 -0.40 17.58
CA LEU A 154 2.48 -1.62 17.14
C LEU A 154 2.63 -2.77 18.16
N ARG A 155 2.47 -2.49 19.46
CA ARG A 155 2.42 -3.51 20.54
C ARG A 155 1.06 -3.53 21.19
N CYS A 156 0.54 -4.71 21.52
CA CYS A 156 -0.80 -4.84 22.09
C CYS A 156 -0.94 -4.21 23.48
N ASN A 157 0.08 -4.34 24.34
CA ASN A 157 0.17 -3.64 25.63
C ASN A 157 0.83 -2.26 25.55
N GLY A 158 1.29 -1.84 24.37
CA GLY A 158 2.04 -0.62 24.18
C GLY A 158 1.28 0.44 23.37
N ALA A 159 2.05 1.27 22.68
CA ALA A 159 1.55 2.38 21.88
C ALA A 159 1.21 1.91 20.45
N TYR A 160 0.20 1.06 20.30
CA TYR A 160 -0.30 0.69 18.97
C TYR A 160 -0.94 1.88 18.24
N VAL A 161 -1.49 2.85 18.98
CA VAL A 161 -1.77 4.21 18.48
C VAL A 161 -0.64 5.14 18.93
N PRO A 162 0.06 5.83 18.00
CA PRO A 162 1.17 6.70 18.40
C PRO A 162 0.66 7.91 19.23
N PRO A 163 1.24 8.19 20.40
CA PRO A 163 0.83 9.34 21.21
C PRO A 163 1.19 10.65 20.50
N PHE A 164 0.35 11.69 20.65
CA PHE A 164 0.56 12.98 19.98
C PHE A 164 1.92 13.61 20.32
N SER A 165 2.36 13.49 21.58
CA SER A 165 3.62 14.05 22.06
C SER A 165 4.89 13.41 21.47
N SER A 166 4.78 12.22 20.85
CA SER A 166 5.93 11.54 20.26
C SER A 166 6.27 12.06 18.86
N ILE A 167 5.28 12.58 18.16
CA ILE A 167 5.43 13.12 16.81
C ILE A 167 5.86 14.56 17.00
N GLY A 168 7.15 14.85 16.81
CA GLY A 168 7.74 16.17 17.07
C GLY A 168 6.84 17.30 16.58
N GLY A 169 6.66 18.35 17.39
CA GLY A 169 5.51 19.26 17.38
C GLY A 169 5.15 19.98 16.07
N ALA A 170 5.92 19.80 15.00
CA ALA A 170 5.62 20.28 13.66
C ALA A 170 4.70 19.35 12.84
N PHE A 171 4.65 18.05 13.14
CA PHE A 171 3.81 17.08 12.44
C PHE A 171 2.64 16.62 13.31
N ARG A 172 1.47 16.43 12.71
CA ARG A 172 0.27 15.90 13.36
C ARG A 172 0.25 14.39 13.26
N ARG A 173 -0.45 13.71 14.18
CA ARG A 173 -0.66 12.25 14.12
C ARG A 173 -1.22 11.81 12.77
N ALA A 174 -2.15 12.60 12.24
CA ALA A 174 -2.83 12.29 11.01
C ALA A 174 -1.90 12.25 9.78
N GLU A 175 -0.83 13.03 9.80
CA GLU A 175 0.14 13.10 8.71
C GLU A 175 1.07 11.88 8.69
N VAL A 176 1.21 11.20 9.82
CA VAL A 176 2.21 10.14 10.02
C VAL A 176 1.59 8.74 10.05
N TRP A 177 0.44 8.60 10.72
CA TRP A 177 -0.16 7.31 11.05
C TRP A 177 -1.56 7.16 10.44
N GLN A 178 -1.73 6.13 9.60
CA GLN A 178 -2.95 5.87 8.81
C GLN A 178 -3.81 4.72 9.34
N GLY A 179 -3.62 4.34 10.61
CA GLY A 179 -4.26 3.15 11.17
C GLY A 179 -3.39 1.91 11.03
N ILE A 180 -3.93 0.78 11.50
CA ILE A 180 -3.31 -0.54 11.39
C ILE A 180 -4.04 -1.29 10.28
N SER A 181 -3.34 -1.56 9.18
CA SER A 181 -3.83 -2.41 8.10
C SER A 181 -3.64 -3.87 8.48
N ILE A 182 -4.65 -4.71 8.23
CA ILE A 182 -4.61 -6.16 8.40
C ILE A 182 -4.75 -6.78 7.02
N ASN A 183 -3.90 -7.75 6.71
CA ASN A 183 -4.01 -8.59 5.53
C ASN A 183 -4.27 -10.04 5.97
N VAL A 184 -5.27 -10.67 5.37
CA VAL A 184 -5.57 -12.10 5.54
C VAL A 184 -5.77 -12.71 4.16
N PRO A 185 -4.86 -13.59 3.70
CA PRO A 185 -5.01 -14.29 2.42
C PRO A 185 -6.38 -14.96 2.30
N GLY A 186 -7.03 -14.79 1.15
CA GLY A 186 -8.38 -15.30 0.88
C GLY A 186 -9.53 -14.49 1.50
N ARG A 187 -9.29 -13.68 2.54
CA ARG A 187 -10.29 -12.79 3.15
C ARG A 187 -10.15 -11.32 2.76
N GLY A 188 -8.98 -10.95 2.23
CA GLY A 188 -8.66 -9.60 1.79
C GLY A 188 -7.96 -8.77 2.87
N SER A 189 -7.94 -7.46 2.67
CA SER A 189 -7.29 -6.50 3.56
C SER A 189 -8.32 -5.57 4.19
N PHE A 190 -8.19 -5.28 5.47
CA PHE A 190 -9.12 -4.44 6.24
C PHE A 190 -8.39 -3.64 7.33
N SER A 191 -9.03 -2.62 7.88
CA SER A 191 -8.46 -1.79 8.95
C SER A 191 -8.83 -2.28 10.34
N ALA A 192 -7.87 -2.22 11.27
CA ALA A 192 -8.14 -2.39 12.68
C ALA A 192 -8.84 -1.16 13.25
N MET A 193 -9.84 -1.38 14.09
CA MET A 193 -10.62 -0.36 14.76
C MET A 193 -10.52 -0.50 16.28
N GLY A 194 -10.68 0.62 16.98
CA GLY A 194 -10.82 0.60 18.44
C GLY A 194 -12.14 -0.04 18.84
N VAL A 195 -12.13 -0.77 19.96
CA VAL A 195 -13.34 -1.42 20.46
C VAL A 195 -14.19 -0.41 21.24
N GLN A 196 -15.42 -0.16 20.78
CA GLN A 196 -16.34 0.76 21.46
C GLN A 196 -17.06 0.10 22.64
N SER A 197 -17.63 0.92 23.53
CA SER A 197 -18.59 0.46 24.54
C SER A 197 -19.83 -0.09 23.82
N GLN A 198 -20.34 -1.26 24.24
CA GLN A 198 -21.49 -1.96 23.65
C GLN A 198 -21.23 -2.72 22.32
N THR A 199 -20.00 -2.75 21.78
CA THR A 199 -19.69 -3.68 20.68
C THR A 199 -19.82 -5.12 21.19
N PRO A 200 -20.61 -6.00 20.52
CA PRO A 200 -20.69 -7.42 20.87
C PRO A 200 -19.30 -8.07 20.84
N ARG A 201 -18.97 -8.85 21.86
CA ARG A 201 -17.68 -9.52 22.01
C ARG A 201 -17.90 -10.99 22.36
N PRO A 202 -16.98 -11.90 22.00
CA PRO A 202 -17.06 -13.28 22.45
C PRO A 202 -17.11 -13.37 23.98
N SER A 203 -17.96 -14.25 24.49
CA SER A 203 -18.05 -14.56 25.91
C SER A 203 -16.84 -15.40 26.32
N GLY A 204 -15.84 -14.77 26.95
CA GLY A 204 -14.61 -15.50 27.34
C GLY A 204 -13.66 -14.75 28.28
N GLY A 205 -14.06 -13.59 28.80
CA GLY A 205 -13.27 -12.83 29.79
C GLY A 205 -11.99 -12.16 29.27
N ALA A 206 -11.58 -12.40 28.02
CA ALA A 206 -10.42 -11.73 27.43
C ALA A 206 -10.67 -10.23 27.24
N THR A 207 -9.61 -9.43 27.47
CA THR A 207 -9.65 -7.99 27.20
C THR A 207 -9.22 -7.72 25.76
N TYR A 208 -10.19 -7.41 24.91
CA TYR A 208 -9.93 -7.11 23.50
C TYR A 208 -9.49 -5.66 23.29
N LYS A 209 -8.44 -5.46 22.50
CA LYS A 209 -7.84 -4.14 22.21
C LYS A 209 -8.31 -3.55 20.90
N LEU A 210 -8.52 -4.41 19.89
CA LEU A 210 -8.92 -4.02 18.55
C LEU A 210 -10.07 -4.89 18.05
N THR A 211 -10.77 -4.40 17.04
CA THR A 211 -11.81 -5.11 16.28
C THR A 211 -11.76 -4.72 14.81
N THR A 212 -12.62 -5.30 13.98
CA THR A 212 -12.71 -5.04 12.54
C THR A 212 -14.18 -4.91 12.13
N THR A 213 -14.43 -4.47 10.90
CA THR A 213 -15.80 -4.41 10.34
C THR A 213 -16.43 -5.79 10.22
N GLU A 214 -15.61 -6.82 10.08
CA GLU A 214 -15.99 -8.23 10.06
C GLU A 214 -16.24 -8.84 11.46
N ARG A 215 -16.18 -8.02 12.51
CA ARG A 215 -16.38 -8.41 13.92
C ARG A 215 -15.33 -9.39 14.45
N ASP A 216 -14.10 -9.32 13.95
CA ASP A 216 -12.99 -9.99 14.61
C ASP A 216 -12.66 -9.27 15.92
N VAL A 217 -11.97 -9.98 16.83
CA VAL A 217 -11.48 -9.41 18.07
C VAL A 217 -10.02 -9.74 18.29
N PHE A 218 -9.28 -8.82 18.92
CA PHE A 218 -7.84 -8.95 19.11
C PHE A 218 -7.47 -8.88 20.58
N ASP A 219 -6.73 -9.88 21.06
CA ASP A 219 -6.15 -9.91 22.40
C ASP A 219 -4.62 -10.00 22.35
N CYS A 220 -3.98 -9.78 23.49
CA CYS A 220 -2.53 -9.68 23.57
C CYS A 220 -1.88 -11.06 23.76
N ILE A 221 -0.81 -11.31 23.01
CA ILE A 221 0.03 -12.50 23.15
C ILE A 221 1.51 -12.10 23.20
N PRO A 222 2.39 -12.88 23.85
CA PRO A 222 3.83 -12.61 23.80
C PRO A 222 4.37 -12.65 22.37
N MET A 223 5.33 -11.76 22.05
CA MET A 223 6.09 -11.84 20.80
C MET A 223 6.97 -13.11 20.77
N LYS A 224 7.03 -13.77 19.61
CA LYS A 224 7.97 -14.87 19.36
C LYS A 224 9.32 -14.38 18.85
N ALA A 225 9.33 -13.42 17.92
CA ALA A 225 10.56 -12.97 17.27
C ALA A 225 10.47 -11.54 16.70
N GLY A 226 11.64 -10.93 16.45
CA GLY A 226 11.78 -9.62 15.80
C GLY A 226 11.70 -8.45 16.79
N PHE A 227 10.58 -8.27 17.48
CA PHE A 227 10.40 -7.23 18.49
C PHE A 227 10.21 -7.79 19.90
N THR A 228 10.43 -6.96 20.92
CA THR A 228 10.10 -7.27 22.32
C THR A 228 8.66 -6.86 22.66
N GLY A 229 8.09 -7.40 23.74
CA GLY A 229 6.74 -7.05 24.21
C GLY A 229 5.66 -8.01 23.70
N GLU A 230 4.45 -7.49 23.43
CA GLU A 230 3.30 -8.29 23.02
C GLU A 230 2.86 -8.00 21.59
N GLY A 231 2.61 -9.06 20.84
CA GLY A 231 1.89 -9.07 19.57
C GLY A 231 0.40 -9.20 19.77
N PHE A 232 -0.31 -9.54 18.69
CA PHE A 232 -1.77 -9.66 18.70
C PHE A 232 -2.20 -11.05 18.29
N ARG A 233 -3.21 -11.60 18.95
CA ARG A 233 -3.97 -12.73 18.44
C ARG A 233 -5.32 -12.23 17.98
N MET A 234 -5.65 -12.50 16.72
CA MET A 234 -6.98 -12.24 16.17
C MET A 234 -7.83 -13.50 16.31
N THR A 235 -9.06 -13.35 16.78
CA THR A 235 -10.11 -14.37 16.69
C THR A 235 -11.14 -13.89 15.68
N THR A 236 -11.36 -14.67 14.62
CA THR A 236 -12.35 -14.33 13.60
C THR A 236 -13.78 -14.64 14.05
N ALA A 237 -14.78 -14.12 13.35
CA ALA A 237 -16.18 -14.51 13.55
C ALA A 237 -16.43 -16.01 13.29
N SER A 238 -15.59 -16.66 12.45
CA SER A 238 -15.58 -18.11 12.24
C SER A 238 -14.84 -18.89 13.34
N GLY A 239 -14.24 -18.21 14.32
CA GLY A 239 -13.52 -18.86 15.44
C GLY A 239 -12.12 -19.34 15.08
N ASP A 240 -11.56 -18.89 13.96
CA ASP A 240 -10.17 -19.14 13.59
C ASP A 240 -9.26 -18.15 14.32
N LEU A 241 -8.10 -18.62 14.77
CA LEU A 241 -7.14 -17.87 15.54
C LEU A 241 -5.91 -17.58 14.68
N TYR A 242 -5.53 -16.30 14.57
CA TYR A 242 -4.31 -15.86 13.88
C TYR A 242 -3.35 -15.25 14.90
N TYR A 243 -2.11 -15.74 14.94
CA TYR A 243 -1.10 -15.36 15.94
C TYR A 243 -0.06 -14.42 15.32
N PHE A 244 -0.27 -13.11 15.40
CA PHE A 244 0.62 -12.08 14.85
C PHE A 244 1.71 -11.68 15.86
N ASP A 245 2.77 -12.48 15.90
CA ASP A 245 3.81 -12.47 16.93
C ASP A 245 5.25 -12.56 16.37
N ILE A 246 5.43 -12.40 15.07
CA ILE A 246 6.75 -12.27 14.41
C ILE A 246 6.84 -10.89 13.78
N ALA A 247 7.94 -10.17 14.02
CA ALA A 247 8.06 -8.80 13.55
C ALA A 247 9.16 -8.56 12.51
N THR A 248 8.89 -7.61 11.60
CA THR A 248 9.89 -7.04 10.68
C THR A 248 9.59 -5.56 10.40
N THR A 249 10.53 -4.86 9.77
CA THR A 249 10.38 -3.44 9.40
C THR A 249 10.71 -3.19 7.94
N ARG A 250 10.12 -2.12 7.42
CA ARG A 250 10.38 -1.55 6.10
C ARG A 250 10.54 -0.04 6.23
N THR A 251 11.39 0.55 5.40
CA THR A 251 11.59 2.00 5.41
C THR A 251 10.42 2.66 4.71
N ALA A 252 9.73 3.57 5.40
CA ALA A 252 8.68 4.37 4.79
C ALA A 252 9.26 5.73 4.35
N ALA A 253 8.55 6.42 3.47
CA ALA A 253 8.96 7.73 2.98
C ALA A 253 9.23 8.70 4.13
N ARG A 254 10.34 9.44 4.05
CA ARG A 254 10.60 10.58 4.93
C ARG A 254 9.59 11.68 4.62
N LEU A 255 8.99 12.31 5.62
CA LEU A 255 8.11 13.46 5.42
C LEU A 255 8.89 14.78 5.47
N ALA A 256 8.48 15.76 4.69
CA ALA A 256 8.92 17.16 4.77
C ALA A 256 7.73 18.10 4.92
N LYS A 257 7.86 19.04 5.84
CA LYS A 257 6.88 20.11 6.05
C LYS A 257 7.62 21.42 6.28
N SER A 258 7.20 22.47 5.59
CA SER A 258 7.63 23.84 5.88
C SER A 258 6.80 24.37 7.05
N VAL A 259 7.48 24.82 8.10
CA VAL A 259 6.84 25.46 9.26
C VAL A 259 7.25 26.92 9.34
N PRO A 260 6.33 27.83 9.72
CA PRO A 260 6.64 29.23 9.88
C PRO A 260 7.69 29.44 10.98
N GLN A 261 8.53 30.45 10.80
CA GLN A 261 9.49 30.90 11.81
C GLN A 261 9.06 32.24 12.40
N SER A 262 9.33 32.48 13.68
CA SER A 262 9.04 33.76 14.32
C SER A 262 9.91 34.88 13.73
N GLY A 263 9.37 36.11 13.70
CA GLY A 263 10.15 37.30 13.34
C GLY A 263 10.34 37.54 11.83
N GLY A 264 9.45 37.03 10.97
CA GLY A 264 9.46 37.33 9.53
C GLY A 264 10.57 36.60 8.74
N GLN A 265 11.12 35.53 9.31
CA GLN A 265 12.10 34.68 8.64
C GLN A 265 11.43 33.75 7.63
N LEU A 266 12.21 33.27 6.66
CA LEU A 266 11.73 32.25 5.70
C LEU A 266 11.27 30.98 6.45
N PRO A 267 10.25 30.27 5.94
CA PRO A 267 9.78 29.02 6.55
C PRO A 267 10.92 27.99 6.67
N LEU A 268 10.97 27.28 7.80
CA LEU A 268 11.92 26.20 8.04
C LEU A 268 11.32 24.88 7.55
N THR A 269 12.02 24.16 6.68
CA THR A 269 11.64 22.79 6.34
C THR A 269 12.12 21.82 7.42
N VAL A 270 11.17 21.19 8.09
CA VAL A 270 11.40 20.09 9.04
C VAL A 270 11.15 18.75 8.38
N TYR A 271 11.84 17.71 8.87
CA TYR A 271 11.77 16.37 8.30
C TYR A 271 11.43 15.31 9.34
N LEU A 272 10.74 14.26 8.93
CA LEU A 272 10.39 13.14 9.78
C LEU A 272 10.67 11.80 9.09
N ASN A 273 11.63 11.05 9.61
CA ASN A 273 11.87 9.67 9.17
C ASN A 273 10.71 8.78 9.62
N ARG A 274 10.39 7.76 8.83
CA ARG A 274 9.30 6.83 9.15
C ARG A 274 9.68 5.39 8.86
N GLN A 275 9.11 4.48 9.63
CA GLN A 275 9.20 3.04 9.39
C GLN A 275 7.80 2.45 9.29
N ARG A 276 7.59 1.55 8.34
CA ARG A 276 6.44 0.64 8.35
C ARG A 276 6.82 -0.60 9.14
N LEU A 277 6.08 -0.86 10.20
CA LEU A 277 6.24 -2.02 11.06
C LEU A 277 5.26 -3.09 10.60
N TYR A 278 5.71 -4.36 10.61
CA TYR A 278 4.90 -5.53 10.29
C TYR A 278 4.89 -6.49 11.49
N LEU A 279 3.72 -7.02 11.82
CA LEU A 279 3.54 -8.22 12.65
C LEU A 279 2.96 -9.32 11.76
N LEU A 280 3.80 -10.28 11.41
CA LEU A 280 3.50 -11.45 10.59
C LEU A 280 2.91 -12.56 11.47
N ALA A 281 1.99 -13.33 10.92
CA ALA A 281 1.43 -14.48 11.64
C ALA A 281 2.42 -15.64 11.71
N SER A 282 2.71 -16.17 12.91
CA SER A 282 3.48 -17.42 13.03
C SER A 282 2.61 -18.66 12.90
N LYS A 283 1.31 -18.54 13.22
CA LYS A 283 0.37 -19.65 13.26
C LYS A 283 -1.05 -19.19 12.97
N ILE A 284 -1.81 -20.06 12.33
CA ILE A 284 -3.27 -20.04 12.22
C ILE A 284 -3.78 -21.34 12.84
N GLU A 285 -4.86 -21.28 13.61
CA GLU A 285 -5.50 -22.44 14.23
C GLU A 285 -7.01 -22.37 14.04
N ASP A 286 -7.62 -23.45 13.56
CA ASP A 286 -9.07 -23.52 13.43
C ASP A 286 -9.74 -24.00 14.73
N ARG A 287 -11.07 -23.97 14.77
CA ARG A 287 -11.86 -24.42 15.94
C ARG A 287 -11.71 -25.90 16.30
N PHE A 288 -11.12 -26.71 15.41
CA PHE A 288 -10.89 -28.15 15.61
C PHE A 288 -9.45 -28.46 16.01
N GLY A 289 -8.59 -27.44 16.13
CA GLY A 289 -7.19 -27.57 16.50
C GLY A 289 -6.26 -27.90 15.33
N ASN A 290 -6.73 -27.85 14.08
CA ASN A 290 -5.84 -27.93 12.93
C ASN A 290 -5.04 -26.63 12.83
N THR A 291 -3.76 -26.73 12.43
CA THR A 291 -2.88 -25.57 12.36
C THR A 291 -2.24 -25.41 10.98
N VAL A 292 -1.96 -24.15 10.64
CA VAL A 292 -1.01 -23.77 9.58
C VAL A 292 0.02 -22.84 10.23
N GLU A 293 1.29 -23.16 10.07
CA GLU A 293 2.40 -22.44 10.66
C GLU A 293 3.33 -21.86 9.60
N PHE A 294 4.00 -20.77 9.97
CA PHE A 294 4.88 -20.00 9.10
C PHE A 294 6.25 -19.83 9.75
N GLN A 295 7.28 -20.06 8.96
CA GLN A 295 8.67 -19.74 9.32
C GLN A 295 9.16 -18.62 8.43
N TYR A 296 9.89 -17.67 9.01
CA TYR A 296 10.43 -16.51 8.32
C TYR A 296 11.94 -16.42 8.47
N ASN A 297 12.61 -15.85 7.48
CA ASN A 297 14.01 -15.43 7.59
C ASN A 297 14.15 -14.07 8.31
N SER A 298 15.39 -13.58 8.44
CA SER A 298 15.69 -12.30 9.10
C SER A 298 15.13 -11.06 8.39
N ASP A 299 14.80 -11.15 7.11
CA ASP A 299 14.15 -10.07 6.35
C ASP A 299 12.62 -10.06 6.54
N GLY A 300 12.06 -11.06 7.25
CA GLY A 300 10.63 -11.26 7.42
C GLY A 300 9.95 -11.89 6.21
N LEU A 301 10.70 -12.63 5.37
CA LEU A 301 10.17 -13.36 4.22
C LEU A 301 9.90 -14.82 4.61
N PRO A 302 8.74 -15.40 4.24
CA PRO A 302 8.38 -16.75 4.63
C PRO A 302 9.29 -17.76 3.92
N THR A 303 9.94 -18.65 4.67
CA THR A 303 10.79 -19.74 4.17
C THR A 303 10.09 -21.10 4.22
N ARG A 304 9.04 -21.23 5.03
CA ARG A 304 8.26 -22.47 5.17
C ARG A 304 6.82 -22.17 5.55
N ILE A 305 5.89 -22.88 4.95
CA ILE A 305 4.46 -22.88 5.29
C ILE A 305 4.04 -24.34 5.43
N TRP A 306 3.57 -24.76 6.60
CA TRP A 306 3.19 -26.17 6.82
C TRP A 306 1.96 -26.30 7.70
N ALA A 307 1.24 -27.40 7.53
CA ALA A 307 0.04 -27.71 8.31
C ALA A 307 0.22 -28.93 9.21
N SER A 308 -0.64 -29.05 10.22
CA SER A 308 -0.71 -30.21 11.12
C SER A 308 -1.06 -31.52 10.42
N ASP A 309 -1.59 -31.48 9.20
CA ASP A 309 -1.94 -32.63 8.37
C ASP A 309 -0.82 -33.07 7.40
N GLY A 310 0.37 -32.46 7.49
CA GLY A 310 1.55 -32.84 6.70
C GLY A 310 1.73 -32.11 5.38
N ARG A 311 0.80 -31.23 4.98
CA ARG A 311 1.00 -30.34 3.82
C ARG A 311 2.13 -29.36 4.11
N GLU A 312 3.01 -29.16 3.14
CA GLU A 312 4.19 -28.31 3.31
C GLU A 312 4.64 -27.65 2.01
N ILE A 313 5.01 -26.38 2.11
CA ILE A 313 5.64 -25.58 1.06
C ILE A 313 6.95 -25.01 1.61
N ASN A 314 8.04 -25.22 0.88
CA ASN A 314 9.36 -24.65 1.19
C ASN A 314 9.70 -23.55 0.18
N LEU A 315 10.22 -22.43 0.68
CA LEU A 315 10.56 -21.24 -0.11
C LEU A 315 12.05 -20.93 0.05
N PHE A 316 12.74 -20.78 -1.07
CA PHE A 316 14.18 -20.55 -1.12
C PHE A 316 14.48 -19.18 -1.72
N TYR A 317 15.32 -18.41 -1.04
CA TYR A 317 15.65 -17.04 -1.44
C TYR A 317 17.11 -16.90 -1.83
N SER A 318 17.35 -16.09 -2.84
CA SER A 318 18.68 -15.60 -3.23
C SER A 318 18.64 -14.09 -3.36
N SER A 319 19.57 -13.40 -2.70
CA SER A 319 19.64 -11.93 -2.67
C SER A 319 18.29 -11.26 -2.33
N LYS A 320 17.60 -11.79 -1.31
CA LYS A 320 16.29 -11.31 -0.80
C LYS A 320 15.11 -11.45 -1.76
N ARG A 321 15.23 -12.35 -2.75
CA ARG A 321 14.17 -12.67 -3.71
C ARG A 321 13.94 -14.17 -3.74
N LEU A 322 12.68 -14.58 -3.84
CA LEU A 322 12.29 -15.96 -3.99
C LEU A 322 12.93 -16.50 -5.28
N SER A 323 13.86 -17.44 -5.18
CA SER A 323 14.48 -18.08 -6.34
C SER A 323 13.67 -19.30 -6.78
N SER A 324 13.19 -20.07 -5.81
CA SER A 324 12.37 -21.24 -6.04
C SER A 324 11.45 -21.52 -4.86
N ALA A 325 10.36 -22.23 -5.15
CA ALA A 325 9.50 -22.83 -4.15
C ALA A 325 9.28 -24.30 -4.49
N SER A 326 9.14 -25.15 -3.48
CA SER A 326 8.90 -26.57 -3.71
C SER A 326 7.86 -27.16 -2.76
N SER A 327 7.14 -28.15 -3.28
CA SER A 327 6.23 -28.99 -2.52
C SER A 327 6.09 -30.34 -3.20
N HIS A 328 6.10 -31.43 -2.43
CA HIS A 328 5.87 -32.79 -2.92
C HIS A 328 6.67 -33.17 -4.20
N GLY A 329 7.97 -32.81 -4.24
CA GLY A 329 8.86 -33.10 -5.37
C GLY A 329 8.64 -32.25 -6.63
N ARG A 330 7.72 -31.28 -6.58
CA ARG A 330 7.51 -30.27 -7.64
C ARG A 330 8.20 -28.97 -7.26
N THR A 331 8.71 -28.26 -8.26
CA THR A 331 9.47 -27.02 -8.08
C THR A 331 8.97 -25.93 -9.03
N TRP A 332 8.75 -24.76 -8.48
CA TRP A 332 8.47 -23.51 -9.20
C TRP A 332 9.74 -22.66 -9.17
N ASN A 333 10.08 -22.05 -10.30
CA ASN A 333 11.29 -21.23 -10.43
C ASN A 333 10.91 -19.80 -10.82
N TYR A 334 11.56 -18.84 -10.19
CA TYR A 334 11.27 -17.42 -10.34
C TYR A 334 12.46 -16.70 -10.97
N GLN A 335 12.19 -15.92 -12.01
CA GLN A 335 13.21 -15.15 -12.72
C GLN A 335 12.86 -13.67 -12.71
N TYR A 336 13.91 -12.85 -12.77
CA TYR A 336 13.81 -11.42 -12.53
C TYR A 336 14.63 -10.63 -13.54
N THR A 337 14.19 -9.40 -13.81
CA THR A 337 15.03 -8.33 -14.37
C THR A 337 15.43 -7.36 -13.25
N HIS A 338 16.39 -6.46 -13.52
CA HIS A 338 16.93 -5.51 -12.51
C HIS A 338 17.45 -6.20 -11.24
N THR A 339 18.18 -7.31 -11.39
CA THR A 339 18.63 -8.19 -10.29
C THR A 339 19.68 -7.57 -9.37
N THR A 340 20.26 -6.42 -9.73
CA THR A 340 21.15 -5.65 -8.85
C THR A 340 20.39 -4.85 -7.80
N SER A 341 19.08 -4.66 -7.96
CA SER A 341 18.25 -3.80 -7.09
C SER A 341 17.67 -4.52 -5.85
N GLY A 342 18.17 -5.69 -5.47
CA GLY A 342 17.70 -6.41 -4.27
C GLY A 342 16.18 -6.68 -4.29
N PHE A 343 15.45 -6.11 -3.32
CA PHE A 343 13.98 -6.16 -3.22
C PHE A 343 13.24 -5.53 -4.41
N TYR A 344 13.89 -4.64 -5.16
CA TYR A 344 13.27 -3.91 -6.28
C TYR A 344 13.46 -4.61 -7.64
N ALA A 345 13.96 -5.83 -7.67
CA ALA A 345 14.01 -6.58 -8.91
C ALA A 345 12.58 -6.81 -9.43
N ARG A 346 12.38 -6.88 -10.75
CA ARG A 346 11.06 -7.09 -11.32
C ARG A 346 10.87 -8.56 -11.65
N LEU A 347 9.81 -9.19 -11.13
CA LEU A 347 9.46 -10.56 -11.49
C LEU A 347 9.14 -10.60 -12.98
N SER A 348 9.94 -11.29 -13.78
CA SER A 348 9.77 -11.39 -15.22
C SER A 348 9.20 -12.72 -15.68
N GLN A 349 9.44 -13.80 -14.94
CA GLN A 349 8.93 -15.12 -15.28
C GLN A 349 8.72 -16.00 -14.04
N VAL A 350 7.66 -16.80 -14.04
CA VAL A 350 7.46 -17.92 -13.12
C VAL A 350 7.31 -19.19 -13.95
N THR A 351 8.26 -20.12 -13.85
CA THR A 351 8.20 -21.42 -14.52
C THR A 351 7.60 -22.44 -13.59
N GLN A 352 6.50 -23.06 -14.02
CA GLN A 352 5.81 -24.13 -13.31
C GLN A 352 6.53 -25.49 -13.48
N PRO A 353 6.19 -26.51 -12.67
CA PRO A 353 6.79 -27.83 -12.76
C PRO A 353 6.65 -28.53 -14.12
N ASP A 354 5.63 -28.17 -14.90
CA ASP A 354 5.36 -28.69 -16.25
C ASP A 354 6.06 -27.89 -17.38
N ASN A 355 6.92 -26.93 -17.02
CA ASN A 355 7.58 -25.95 -17.90
C ASN A 355 6.65 -24.90 -18.53
N SER A 356 5.35 -24.93 -18.26
CA SER A 356 4.49 -23.79 -18.57
C SER A 356 4.91 -22.59 -17.72
N LYS A 357 4.63 -21.38 -18.20
CA LYS A 357 5.19 -20.19 -17.58
C LYS A 357 4.26 -18.99 -17.59
N TRP A 358 4.31 -18.24 -16.51
CA TRP A 358 3.89 -16.85 -16.49
C TRP A 358 5.03 -15.96 -16.99
N VAL A 359 4.72 -14.95 -17.79
CA VAL A 359 5.69 -13.93 -18.23
C VAL A 359 5.13 -12.55 -17.94
N TYR A 360 5.97 -11.64 -17.45
CA TYR A 360 5.59 -10.29 -17.05
C TYR A 360 6.52 -9.23 -17.62
N THR A 361 5.94 -8.11 -18.04
CA THR A 361 6.65 -6.88 -18.37
C THR A 361 5.97 -5.67 -17.74
N TYR A 362 6.77 -4.65 -17.41
CA TYR A 362 6.33 -3.43 -16.74
C TYR A 362 7.00 -2.23 -17.39
N THR A 363 6.27 -1.13 -17.56
CA THR A 363 6.86 0.13 -18.05
C THR A 363 7.74 0.81 -17.00
N ASN A 364 7.38 0.71 -15.72
CA ASN A 364 8.14 1.29 -14.61
C ASN A 364 7.92 0.52 -13.28
N ASP A 365 8.50 1.02 -12.19
CA ASP A 365 8.47 0.40 -10.86
C ASP A 365 7.35 0.94 -9.94
N LEU A 366 6.48 1.83 -10.44
CA LEU A 366 5.55 2.61 -9.60
C LEU A 366 6.29 3.40 -8.51
N MET A 367 7.57 3.74 -8.74
CA MET A 367 8.44 4.44 -7.80
C MET A 367 9.01 5.72 -8.43
N PRO A 368 8.16 6.69 -8.79
CA PRO A 368 8.61 7.85 -9.54
C PRO A 368 9.25 8.89 -8.61
N SER A 369 10.17 9.69 -9.13
CA SER A 369 10.70 10.83 -8.38
C SER A 369 9.59 11.84 -8.09
N LEU A 370 9.67 12.53 -6.95
CA LEU A 370 8.83 13.70 -6.70
C LEU A 370 9.15 14.82 -7.67
N ASP A 371 8.14 15.60 -8.04
CA ASP A 371 8.38 16.88 -8.71
C ASP A 371 8.91 17.90 -7.70
N ALA A 372 10.15 18.35 -7.89
CA ALA A 372 10.82 19.31 -7.02
C ALA A 372 10.19 20.72 -7.09
N ALA A 373 9.33 20.98 -8.09
CA ALA A 373 8.69 22.28 -8.29
C ALA A 373 7.33 22.42 -7.57
N ALA A 374 6.83 21.36 -6.93
CA ALA A 374 5.56 21.43 -6.23
C ALA A 374 5.71 22.29 -4.97
N LEU A 375 5.36 23.58 -5.07
CA LEU A 375 5.21 24.43 -3.91
C LEU A 375 4.21 23.77 -2.95
N PRO A 376 4.49 23.73 -1.63
CA PRO A 376 3.51 23.23 -0.68
C PRO A 376 2.20 24.01 -0.89
N PRO A 377 1.04 23.33 -0.92
CA PRO A 377 -0.23 24.03 -1.11
C PRO A 377 -0.31 25.16 -0.08
N MET A 378 -0.53 26.38 -0.57
CA MET A 378 -0.55 27.60 0.23
C MET A 378 -1.55 27.43 1.38
N PRO A 379 -1.29 28.07 2.54
CA PRO A 379 -1.84 27.69 3.83
C PRO A 379 -3.35 27.90 4.00
N TRP A 380 -4.13 28.19 2.95
CA TRP A 380 -5.53 28.62 3.03
C TRP A 380 -6.56 27.64 2.45
N CYS A 381 -6.18 26.38 2.22
CA CYS A 381 -7.02 25.38 1.51
C CYS A 381 -7.49 25.84 0.10
N THR A 382 -6.90 26.89 -0.46
CA THR A 382 -7.31 27.52 -1.73
C THR A 382 -6.60 26.94 -2.94
N SER A 383 -5.46 26.26 -2.76
CA SER A 383 -4.72 25.59 -3.82
C SER A 383 -4.73 24.08 -3.63
N LEU A 384 -4.81 23.36 -4.75
CA LEU A 384 -4.67 21.92 -4.76
C LEU A 384 -3.19 21.60 -5.00
N PRO A 385 -2.61 20.59 -4.32
CA PRO A 385 -1.28 20.11 -4.68
C PRO A 385 -1.30 19.60 -6.12
N ASP A 386 -0.18 19.60 -6.82
CA ASP A 386 -0.11 19.03 -8.17
C ASP A 386 -0.34 17.52 -8.14
N LEU A 387 -0.97 17.00 -9.19
CA LEU A 387 -1.16 15.56 -9.33
C LEU A 387 0.13 14.99 -9.93
N GLN A 388 0.77 14.07 -9.22
CA GLN A 388 1.88 13.30 -9.78
C GLN A 388 1.36 12.42 -10.93
N GLN A 389 1.61 12.85 -12.16
CA GLN A 389 1.16 12.14 -13.36
C GLN A 389 2.07 10.96 -13.61
N GLU A 390 1.52 9.76 -13.50
CA GLU A 390 2.25 8.52 -13.68
C GLU A 390 1.37 7.50 -14.37
N ASP A 391 1.86 7.00 -15.49
CA ASP A 391 1.26 5.90 -16.21
C ASP A 391 2.04 4.62 -15.94
N HIS A 392 1.33 3.51 -15.76
CA HIS A 392 1.94 2.20 -15.55
C HIS A 392 1.24 1.17 -16.41
N VAL A 393 2.03 0.36 -17.12
CA VAL A 393 1.50 -0.73 -17.93
C VAL A 393 2.10 -2.04 -17.46
N LEU A 394 1.23 -2.96 -17.07
CA LEU A 394 1.55 -4.36 -16.79
C LEU A 394 1.10 -5.19 -17.98
N THR A 395 2.01 -5.95 -18.59
CA THR A 395 1.61 -7.03 -19.50
C THR A 395 1.95 -8.36 -18.87
N ALA A 396 0.96 -9.26 -18.84
CA ALA A 396 1.07 -10.59 -18.30
C ALA A 396 0.68 -11.62 -19.36
N THR A 397 1.50 -12.66 -19.53
CA THR A 397 1.17 -13.82 -20.35
C THR A 397 0.94 -15.01 -19.43
N HIS A 398 -0.28 -15.56 -19.49
CA HIS A 398 -0.71 -16.74 -18.75
C HIS A 398 -0.05 -18.02 -19.34
N PRO A 399 0.19 -19.07 -18.53
CA PRO A 399 0.70 -20.36 -18.97
C PRO A 399 -0.01 -21.01 -20.17
N SER A 400 -1.29 -20.68 -20.39
CA SER A 400 -2.08 -21.13 -21.55
C SER A 400 -1.78 -20.39 -22.86
N GLY A 401 -0.95 -19.34 -22.82
CA GLY A 401 -0.61 -18.49 -23.96
C GLY A 401 -1.45 -17.22 -24.09
N ALA A 402 -2.50 -17.04 -23.26
CA ALA A 402 -3.27 -15.80 -23.23
C ALA A 402 -2.44 -14.64 -22.69
N THR A 403 -2.52 -13.46 -23.32
CA THR A 403 -1.81 -12.25 -22.86
C THR A 403 -2.81 -11.14 -22.53
N GLY A 404 -2.67 -10.56 -21.35
CA GLY A 404 -3.42 -9.40 -20.89
C GLY A 404 -2.50 -8.18 -20.73
N THR A 405 -2.95 -7.02 -21.19
CA THR A 405 -2.26 -5.74 -21.01
C THR A 405 -3.15 -4.80 -20.20
N PHE A 406 -2.65 -4.35 -19.06
CA PHE A 406 -3.34 -3.54 -18.09
C PHE A 406 -2.69 -2.16 -18.04
N ASN A 407 -3.45 -1.12 -18.36
CA ASN A 407 -2.99 0.27 -18.40
C ASN A 407 -3.57 1.01 -17.20
N PHE A 408 -2.69 1.61 -16.42
CA PHE A 408 -3.01 2.39 -15.23
C PHE A 408 -2.51 3.81 -15.42
N ALA A 409 -3.30 4.77 -14.93
CA ALA A 409 -2.92 6.17 -14.85
C ALA A 409 -3.29 6.66 -13.46
N ASN A 410 -2.38 7.40 -12.81
CA ASN A 410 -2.70 8.02 -11.54
C ASN A 410 -3.78 9.09 -11.73
N ARG A 411 -4.90 8.96 -11.02
CA ARG A 411 -6.03 9.89 -11.13
C ARG A 411 -6.36 10.49 -9.77
N ARG A 412 -6.90 11.71 -9.82
CA ARG A 412 -7.46 12.39 -8.65
C ARG A 412 -8.97 12.35 -8.74
N HIS A 413 -9.63 11.81 -7.72
CA HIS A 413 -11.08 11.83 -7.59
C HIS A 413 -11.49 12.98 -6.67
N PHE A 414 -12.41 13.84 -7.08
CA PHE A 414 -12.85 14.97 -6.26
C PHE A 414 -14.03 14.58 -5.36
N ARG A 415 -14.08 15.12 -4.14
CA ARG A 415 -15.26 15.13 -3.28
C ARG A 415 -16.01 16.44 -3.45
N SER A 416 -17.31 16.35 -3.74
CA SER A 416 -18.21 17.50 -3.72
C SER A 416 -18.88 17.63 -2.35
N GLY A 417 -19.33 18.85 -2.01
CA GLY A 417 -20.04 19.11 -0.75
C GLY A 417 -19.17 19.16 0.51
N VAL A 418 -17.85 19.30 0.37
CA VAL A 418 -16.96 19.59 1.51
C VAL A 418 -17.26 21.02 1.96
N HIS A 419 -17.78 21.16 3.20
CA HIS A 419 -18.18 22.46 3.72
C HIS A 419 -16.95 23.32 4.04
N ALA A 420 -17.04 24.64 3.85
CA ALA A 420 -15.90 25.53 4.09
C ALA A 420 -15.36 25.48 5.54
N THR A 421 -16.21 25.09 6.51
CA THR A 421 -15.80 24.89 7.91
C THR A 421 -14.88 23.69 8.11
N GLU A 422 -14.74 22.80 7.12
CA GLU A 422 -13.77 21.71 7.15
C GLU A 422 -12.34 22.21 6.96
N CYS A 423 -12.15 23.45 6.47
CA CYS A 423 -10.84 24.13 6.47
C CYS A 423 -10.66 24.83 7.83
N LEU A 424 -10.04 24.12 8.77
CA LEU A 424 -9.81 24.63 10.11
C LEU A 424 -8.56 25.49 10.17
N GLN A 425 -8.75 26.70 10.68
CA GLN A 425 -7.67 27.55 11.16
C GLN A 425 -7.05 26.93 12.42
N THR A 426 -5.75 26.68 12.37
CA THR A 426 -4.96 26.12 13.47
C THR A 426 -3.63 26.88 13.59
N GLY A 427 -2.96 26.82 14.74
CA GLY A 427 -1.70 27.55 14.94
C GLY A 427 -1.87 28.97 15.48
N ASP A 428 -0.88 29.83 15.24
CA ASP A 428 -0.81 31.20 15.76
C ASP A 428 -1.91 32.09 15.13
N PRO A 429 -2.69 32.87 15.91
CA PRO A 429 -3.66 33.82 15.36
C PRO A 429 -3.10 34.84 14.38
N PHE A 430 -1.81 35.17 14.45
CA PHE A 430 -1.13 36.13 13.57
C PHE A 430 -0.60 35.50 12.26
N ASP A 431 -0.42 34.18 12.22
CA ASP A 431 -0.05 33.41 11.02
C ASP A 431 -0.66 31.99 11.05
N PRO A 432 -1.97 31.88 10.77
CA PRO A 432 -2.68 30.61 10.85
C PRO A 432 -2.29 29.56 9.79
N GLU A 433 -2.07 28.32 10.22
CA GLU A 433 -2.12 27.14 9.36
C GLU A 433 -3.58 26.74 9.13
N TYR A 434 -4.07 26.76 7.88
CA TYR A 434 -5.37 26.16 7.57
C TYR A 434 -5.19 24.73 7.07
N GLU A 435 -5.86 23.80 7.74
CA GLU A 435 -5.86 22.38 7.38
C GLU A 435 -7.28 21.95 7.05
N LEU A 436 -7.40 21.23 5.93
CA LEU A 436 -8.66 20.61 5.56
C LEU A 436 -8.81 19.28 6.32
N LEU A 437 -9.77 19.22 7.25
CA LEU A 437 -10.07 18.03 8.06
C LEU A 437 -10.48 16.81 7.23
N VAL A 438 -11.15 17.07 6.11
CA VAL A 438 -11.59 16.05 5.16
C VAL A 438 -10.95 16.38 3.81
N PRO A 439 -9.99 15.58 3.30
CA PRO A 439 -9.32 15.89 2.05
C PRO A 439 -10.33 16.12 0.92
N HIS A 440 -10.09 17.13 0.08
CA HIS A 440 -10.93 17.47 -1.08
C HIS A 440 -11.04 16.32 -2.10
N PHE A 441 -10.20 15.31 -1.98
CA PHE A 441 -10.06 14.27 -2.98
C PHE A 441 -9.96 12.87 -2.36
N LEU A 442 -10.52 11.92 -3.07
CA LEU A 442 -10.16 10.51 -3.06
C LEU A 442 -9.04 10.35 -4.12
N MET A 443 -8.14 9.40 -3.95
CA MET A 443 -7.26 8.98 -5.05
C MET A 443 -7.63 7.56 -5.44
#